data_AF-A0A6A5SB23-F1
#
_entry.id   AF-A0A6A5SB23-F1
#
_cell.length_a   1.000
_cell.length_b   1.000
_cell.length_c   1.000
_cell.angle_alpha   90.00
_cell.angle_beta   90.00
_cell.angle_gamma   90.00
#
_symmetry.space_group_name_H-M   'P 1'
#
loop_
_entity.id
_entity.type
_entity.pdbx_description
1 polymer ?
#
loop_
_entity_poly.entity_id
_entity_poly.type
_entity_poly.pdbx_seq_one_letter_code
_entity_poly.pdbx_strand_id
1 'polypeptide(L)'
;MTANTEQDAFGRLPEELRIKIIKLSPDPFSLRSLAHASPAMGRVLNRYPLEIVEVVLEVTVPLQTRRLMGAVLKARFSGFPVSLSEAQTVAETDSTMATDEMRLSGLDRAAAAVRSLLASAANVHAWSHTCLEHLIRKSMELRPSTLINNGAGRTRREEFENAESRKDYLPQDTGPPSWVEEQRMIKSFWQLQFFLELQGAGHKGRLGTNWPRQEVDVLSQSSADGFYDVLNYEREQILTACDFLGAVTSGTITSVEAVYDNTYNLPTIRWVEGAVSRCSCAEPLSFERNKDTFSQGSENLDRTPWAYHFHHAMSSND
;
A
#
# COMPACT_ATOMS: atom_id res chain seq x y z
N MET A 1 -30.69 -5.50 15.51
CA MET A 1 -29.90 -5.03 16.66
C MET A 1 -30.01 -3.52 16.75
N THR A 2 -30.84 -3.01 17.66
CA THR A 2 -30.99 -1.57 17.93
C THR A 2 -29.76 -1.09 18.69
N ALA A 3 -28.87 -0.36 18.00
CA ALA A 3 -27.69 0.24 18.62
C ALA A 3 -28.15 1.22 19.71
N ASN A 4 -27.58 1.07 20.91
CA ASN A 4 -27.93 1.82 22.10
C ASN A 4 -27.50 3.29 21.93
N THR A 5 -28.39 4.13 21.41
CA THR A 5 -28.09 5.53 21.06
C THR A 5 -27.70 6.42 22.24
N GLU A 6 -27.95 5.98 23.47
CA GLU A 6 -27.57 6.72 24.68
C GLU A 6 -26.06 6.71 24.99
N GLN A 7 -25.30 5.76 24.43
CA GLN A 7 -23.85 5.62 24.60
C GLN A 7 -23.01 6.24 23.47
N ASP A 8 -23.61 6.66 22.36
CA ASP A 8 -22.88 7.28 21.25
C ASP A 8 -22.60 8.75 21.56
N ALA A 9 -21.41 9.05 22.10
CA ALA A 9 -21.00 10.42 22.46
C ALA A 9 -21.11 11.40 21.27
N PHE A 10 -20.88 10.92 20.04
CA PHE A 10 -21.02 11.74 18.84
C PHE A 10 -22.47 11.97 18.43
N GLY A 11 -23.40 11.11 18.85
CA GLY A 11 -24.83 11.25 18.56
C GLY A 11 -25.46 12.53 19.12
N ARG A 12 -24.85 13.14 20.14
CA ARG A 12 -25.30 14.40 20.75
C ARG A 12 -24.79 15.66 20.03
N LEU A 13 -23.83 15.50 19.11
CA LEU A 13 -23.25 16.62 18.39
C LEU A 13 -24.10 16.99 17.15
N PRO A 14 -24.23 18.29 16.85
CA PRO A 14 -24.70 18.77 15.55
C PRO A 14 -23.99 18.06 14.39
N GLU A 15 -24.72 17.85 13.27
CA GLU A 15 -24.19 17.12 12.11
C GLU A 15 -22.95 17.82 11.52
N GLU A 16 -22.92 19.15 11.54
CA GLU A 16 -21.81 19.98 11.07
C GLU A 16 -20.54 19.72 11.86
N LEU A 17 -20.65 19.51 13.18
CA LEU A 17 -19.50 19.17 14.02
C LEU A 17 -19.04 17.74 13.76
N ARG A 18 -19.96 16.81 13.54
CA ARG A 18 -19.61 15.43 13.16
C ARG A 18 -18.87 15.38 11.82
N ILE A 19 -19.32 16.15 10.81
CA ILE A 19 -18.64 16.28 9.51
C ILE A 19 -17.23 16.85 9.69
N LYS A 20 -17.05 17.88 10.52
CA LYS A 20 -15.71 18.42 10.80
C LYS A 20 -14.80 17.38 11.46
N ILE A 21 -15.29 16.68 12.48
CA ILE A 21 -14.51 15.67 13.21
C ILE A 21 -14.12 14.51 12.30
N ILE A 22 -15.06 13.97 11.51
CA ILE A 22 -14.78 12.80 10.67
C ILE A 22 -13.78 13.12 9.55
N LYS A 23 -13.79 14.35 9.02
CA LYS A 23 -12.80 14.84 8.03
C LYS A 23 -11.40 15.04 8.61
N LEU A 24 -11.27 15.13 9.94
CA LEU A 24 -9.98 15.20 10.64
C LEU A 24 -9.43 13.81 11.02
N SER A 25 -10.01 12.74 10.48
CA SER A 25 -9.47 11.39 10.70
C SER A 25 -8.01 11.34 10.22
N PRO A 26 -7.08 10.83 11.04
CA PRO A 26 -5.64 10.91 10.77
C PRO A 26 -5.17 9.99 9.64
N ASP A 27 -5.98 8.99 9.28
CA ASP A 27 -5.72 8.05 8.21
C ASP A 27 -7.01 7.29 7.81
N PRO A 28 -7.02 6.55 6.67
CA PRO A 28 -8.20 5.82 6.22
C PRO A 28 -8.66 4.68 7.16
N PHE A 29 -7.73 4.05 7.87
CA PHE A 29 -8.05 3.01 8.85
C PHE A 29 -8.75 3.59 10.08
N SER A 30 -8.29 4.74 10.56
CA SER A 30 -8.92 5.50 11.64
C SER A 30 -10.31 6.01 11.25
N LEU A 31 -10.47 6.50 10.01
CA LEU A 31 -11.78 6.87 9.46
C LEU A 31 -12.76 5.68 9.49
N ARG A 32 -12.31 4.50 9.03
CA ARG A 32 -13.10 3.27 9.09
C ARG A 32 -13.48 2.91 10.52
N SER A 33 -12.50 2.91 11.42
CA SER A 33 -12.69 2.54 12.82
C SER A 33 -13.69 3.46 13.51
N LEU A 34 -13.60 4.77 13.27
CA LEU A 34 -14.54 5.77 13.79
C LEU A 34 -15.97 5.54 13.27
N ALA A 35 -16.13 5.29 11.97
CA ALA A 35 -17.43 5.03 11.36
C ALA A 35 -18.08 3.72 11.85
N HIS A 36 -17.26 2.71 12.21
CA HIS A 36 -17.74 1.47 12.81
C HIS A 36 -18.08 1.62 14.30
N ALA A 37 -17.28 2.39 15.06
CA ALA A 37 -17.46 2.56 16.49
C ALA A 37 -18.67 3.43 16.86
N SER A 38 -19.02 4.40 16.01
CA SER A 38 -20.14 5.32 16.24
C SER A 38 -21.17 5.25 15.10
N PRO A 39 -22.41 4.79 15.37
CA PRO A 39 -23.49 4.83 14.38
C PRO A 39 -23.78 6.24 13.85
N ALA A 40 -23.62 7.29 14.66
CA ALA A 40 -23.79 8.66 14.20
C ALA A 40 -22.72 9.07 13.19
N MET A 41 -21.46 8.66 13.40
CA MET A 41 -20.37 8.89 12.44
C MET A 41 -20.53 8.04 11.18
N GLY A 42 -20.92 6.78 11.32
CA GLY A 42 -21.21 5.91 10.17
C GLY A 42 -22.33 6.45 9.28
N ARG A 43 -23.38 7.05 9.85
CA ARG A 43 -24.42 7.75 9.08
C ARG A 43 -23.89 8.96 8.33
N VAL A 44 -23.03 9.76 8.96
CA VAL A 44 -22.40 10.93 8.31
C VAL A 44 -21.52 10.48 7.15
N LEU A 45 -20.69 9.46 7.33
CA LEU A 45 -19.89 8.88 6.26
C LEU A 45 -20.77 8.40 5.10
N ASN A 46 -21.86 7.68 5.38
CA ASN A 46 -22.76 7.20 4.33
C ASN A 46 -23.50 8.33 3.60
N ARG A 47 -23.68 9.50 4.23
CA ARG A 47 -24.35 10.66 3.63
C ARG A 47 -23.42 11.52 2.80
N TYR A 48 -22.14 11.58 3.15
CA TYR A 48 -21.13 12.36 2.44
C TYR A 48 -19.90 11.50 2.08
N PRO A 49 -20.08 10.33 1.43
CA PRO A 49 -19.03 9.30 1.36
C PRO A 49 -17.83 9.76 0.54
N LEU A 50 -18.07 10.32 -0.64
CA LEU A 50 -17.02 10.78 -1.54
C LEU A 50 -16.33 12.04 -1.00
N GLU A 51 -17.11 13.01 -0.51
CA GLU A 51 -16.56 14.25 0.04
C GLU A 51 -15.66 14.02 1.25
N ILE A 52 -16.09 13.15 2.19
CA ILE A 52 -15.29 12.85 3.39
C ILE A 52 -14.01 12.10 3.01
N VAL A 53 -14.11 11.09 2.13
CA VAL A 53 -12.93 10.29 1.78
C VAL A 53 -11.96 11.08 0.90
N GLU A 54 -12.43 11.98 0.03
CA GLU A 54 -11.58 12.91 -0.73
C GLU A 54 -10.74 13.75 0.22
N VAL A 55 -11.38 14.43 1.19
CA VAL A 55 -10.69 15.30 2.15
C VAL A 55 -9.69 14.53 3.00
N VAL A 56 -10.08 13.37 3.53
CA VAL A 56 -9.18 12.57 4.39
C VAL A 56 -7.97 12.09 3.61
N LEU A 57 -8.16 11.56 2.40
CA LEU A 57 -7.05 11.06 1.59
C LEU A 57 -6.15 12.19 1.08
N GLU A 58 -6.71 13.36 0.80
CA GLU A 58 -5.95 14.54 0.39
C GLU A 58 -4.94 14.99 1.45
N VAL A 59 -5.31 14.88 2.72
CA VAL A 59 -4.48 15.33 3.84
C VAL A 59 -3.53 14.24 4.34
N THR A 60 -3.95 12.97 4.31
CA THR A 60 -3.28 11.90 5.10
C THR A 60 -2.49 10.89 4.26
N VAL A 61 -2.72 10.84 2.95
CA VAL A 61 -2.12 9.80 2.07
C VAL A 61 -1.21 10.44 1.03
N PRO A 62 0.04 9.94 0.84
CA PRO A 62 0.93 10.41 -0.21
C PRO A 62 0.30 10.37 -1.61
N LEU A 63 0.71 11.29 -2.49
CA LEU A 63 0.03 11.56 -3.76
C LEU A 63 -0.11 10.33 -4.67
N GLN A 64 0.96 9.58 -4.90
CA GLN A 64 0.89 8.38 -5.76
C GLN A 64 -0.03 7.29 -5.18
N THR A 65 0.06 7.02 -3.87
CA THR A 65 -0.82 6.10 -3.16
C THR A 65 -2.28 6.55 -3.25
N ARG A 66 -2.54 7.85 -3.10
CA ARG A 66 -3.87 8.44 -3.25
C ARG A 66 -4.44 8.25 -4.64
N ARG A 67 -3.63 8.43 -5.70
CA ARG A 67 -4.04 8.21 -7.09
C ARG A 67 -4.41 6.73 -7.32
N LEU A 68 -3.63 5.80 -6.80
CA LEU A 68 -3.95 4.36 -6.83
C LEU A 68 -5.26 4.04 -6.09
N MET A 69 -5.47 4.59 -4.89
CA MET A 69 -6.73 4.45 -4.15
C MET A 69 -7.93 5.00 -4.93
N GLY A 70 -7.75 6.16 -5.59
CA GLY A 70 -8.75 6.74 -6.47
C GLY A 70 -9.07 5.86 -7.67
N ALA A 71 -8.06 5.24 -8.30
CA ALA A 71 -8.25 4.33 -9.41
C ALA A 71 -9.01 3.05 -9.00
N VAL A 72 -8.69 2.49 -7.83
CA VAL A 72 -9.46 1.37 -7.23
C VAL A 72 -10.91 1.80 -6.95
N LEU A 73 -11.11 3.00 -6.42
CA LEU A 73 -12.45 3.52 -6.17
C LEU A 73 -13.23 3.64 -7.48
N LYS A 74 -12.66 4.21 -8.54
CA LYS A 74 -13.28 4.34 -9.87
C LYS A 74 -13.62 2.98 -10.48
N ALA A 75 -12.71 2.00 -10.38
CA ALA A 75 -12.94 0.64 -10.86
C ALA A 75 -14.21 0.01 -10.25
N ARG A 76 -14.54 0.35 -9.00
CA ARG A 76 -15.77 -0.13 -8.32
C ARG A 76 -17.04 0.51 -8.84
N PHE A 77 -16.94 1.66 -9.49
CA PHE A 77 -18.03 2.26 -10.26
C PHE A 77 -18.07 1.79 -11.70
N SER A 78 -17.21 0.84 -12.10
CA SER A 78 -16.95 0.45 -13.48
C SER A 78 -16.30 1.56 -14.32
N GLY A 79 -15.68 2.55 -13.67
CA GLY A 79 -14.83 3.54 -14.32
C GLY A 79 -13.40 3.01 -14.40
N PHE A 80 -13.00 2.57 -15.58
CA PHE A 80 -11.64 2.07 -15.85
C PHE A 80 -10.84 3.09 -16.65
N PRO A 81 -9.49 3.05 -16.62
CA PRO A 81 -8.66 3.83 -17.53
C PRO A 81 -9.06 3.60 -18.98
N VAL A 82 -8.80 4.57 -19.86
CA VAL A 82 -9.21 4.50 -21.28
C VAL A 82 -8.36 3.48 -22.05
N SER A 83 -7.12 3.24 -21.62
CA SER A 83 -6.20 2.30 -22.25
C SER A 83 -5.30 1.59 -21.23
N LEU A 84 -4.63 0.53 -21.69
CA LEU A 84 -3.56 -0.12 -20.94
C LEU A 84 -2.48 0.87 -20.51
N SER A 85 -1.99 1.72 -21.42
CA SER A 85 -0.91 2.68 -21.12
C SER A 85 -1.28 3.66 -20.00
N GLU A 86 -2.53 4.14 -19.96
CA GLU A 86 -3.03 4.97 -18.86
C GLU A 86 -3.11 4.19 -17.54
N ALA A 87 -3.49 2.92 -17.61
CA ALA A 87 -3.51 2.06 -16.42
C ALA A 87 -2.10 1.79 -15.85
N GLN A 88 -1.08 1.65 -16.72
CA GLN A 88 0.31 1.41 -16.31
C GLN A 88 0.95 2.62 -15.63
N THR A 89 0.45 3.83 -15.90
CA THR A 89 0.97 5.12 -15.40
C THR A 89 0.00 5.78 -14.41
N VAL A 90 -0.95 5.03 -13.85
CA VAL A 90 -2.03 5.55 -12.99
C VAL A 90 -1.54 6.26 -11.73
N ALA A 91 -0.37 5.87 -11.20
CA ALA A 91 0.24 6.51 -10.04
C ALA A 91 0.82 7.90 -10.37
N GLU A 92 1.15 8.16 -11.64
CA GLU A 92 1.72 9.41 -12.12
C GLU A 92 0.68 10.36 -12.73
N THR A 93 -0.42 9.81 -13.24
CA THR A 93 -1.43 10.58 -13.94
C THR A 93 -2.31 11.37 -12.96
N ASP A 94 -2.40 12.68 -13.18
CA ASP A 94 -3.34 13.52 -12.44
C ASP A 94 -4.77 13.21 -12.83
N SER A 95 -5.55 12.78 -11.85
CA SER A 95 -6.96 12.49 -12.05
C SER A 95 -7.74 12.77 -10.75
N THR A 96 -8.88 13.43 -10.88
CA THR A 96 -9.77 13.69 -9.74
C THR A 96 -10.23 12.36 -9.15
N MET A 97 -10.29 12.27 -7.82
CA MET A 97 -10.61 11.00 -7.17
C MET A 97 -12.08 10.61 -7.38
N ALA A 98 -13.03 11.54 -7.19
CA ALA A 98 -14.41 11.34 -7.59
C ALA A 98 -14.79 12.10 -8.86
N THR A 99 -15.42 11.38 -9.78
CA THR A 99 -15.99 11.92 -11.02
C THR A 99 -17.44 12.35 -10.81
N ASP A 100 -17.96 13.18 -11.72
CA ASP A 100 -19.37 13.58 -11.69
C ASP A 100 -20.30 12.38 -11.84
N GLU A 101 -19.92 11.39 -12.64
CA GLU A 101 -20.64 10.13 -12.77
C GLU A 101 -20.76 9.39 -11.42
N MET A 102 -19.68 9.36 -10.62
CA MET A 102 -19.70 8.77 -9.28
C MET A 102 -20.65 9.54 -8.36
N ARG A 103 -20.63 10.89 -8.42
CA ARG A 103 -21.55 11.74 -7.64
C ARG A 103 -23.01 11.53 -8.03
N LEU A 104 -23.28 11.19 -9.29
CA LEU A 104 -24.62 10.90 -9.81
C LEU A 104 -25.07 9.43 -9.59
N SER A 105 -24.16 8.52 -9.24
CA SER A 105 -24.40 7.06 -9.20
C SER A 105 -25.31 6.56 -8.06
N GLY A 106 -25.87 7.48 -7.26
CA GLY A 106 -26.74 7.18 -6.12
C GLY A 106 -25.96 7.05 -4.81
N LEU A 107 -26.54 7.61 -3.75
CA LEU A 107 -25.88 7.72 -2.43
C LEU A 107 -25.49 6.35 -1.85
N ASP A 108 -26.37 5.35 -1.93
CA ASP A 108 -26.13 4.02 -1.38
C ASP A 108 -24.97 3.30 -2.07
N ARG A 109 -24.87 3.45 -3.41
CA ARG A 109 -23.76 2.90 -4.19
C ARG A 109 -22.45 3.56 -3.81
N ALA A 110 -22.45 4.89 -3.68
CA ALA A 110 -21.27 5.63 -3.24
C ALA A 110 -20.81 5.23 -1.84
N ALA A 111 -21.73 5.14 -0.89
CA ALA A 111 -21.44 4.70 0.47
C ALA A 111 -20.92 3.26 0.52
N ALA A 112 -21.46 2.35 -0.28
CA ALA A 112 -20.96 0.97 -0.38
C ALA A 112 -19.54 0.91 -0.96
N ALA A 113 -19.26 1.66 -2.03
CA ALA A 113 -17.95 1.71 -2.65
C ALA A 113 -16.88 2.28 -1.70
N VAL A 114 -17.20 3.35 -0.97
CA VAL A 114 -16.29 3.97 0.01
C VAL A 114 -16.05 3.04 1.20
N ARG A 115 -17.08 2.39 1.76
CA ARG A 115 -16.88 1.40 2.83
C ARG A 115 -15.99 0.24 2.38
N SER A 116 -16.20 -0.23 1.15
CA SER A 116 -15.33 -1.25 0.55
C SER A 116 -13.90 -0.71 0.40
N LEU A 117 -13.69 0.56 0.05
CA LEU A 117 -12.35 1.14 -0.14
C LEU A 117 -11.61 1.21 1.17
N LEU A 118 -12.28 1.66 2.22
CA LEU A 118 -11.74 1.71 3.57
C LEU A 118 -11.45 0.31 4.12
N ALA A 119 -12.24 -0.70 3.76
CA ALA A 119 -11.94 -2.09 4.09
C ALA A 119 -10.66 -2.58 3.37
N SER A 120 -10.50 -2.26 2.08
CA SER A 120 -9.26 -2.54 1.35
C SER A 120 -8.06 -1.80 1.92
N ALA A 121 -8.21 -0.54 2.33
CA ALA A 121 -7.14 0.21 2.98
C ALA A 121 -6.65 -0.49 4.26
N ALA A 122 -7.58 -0.91 5.12
CA ALA A 122 -7.23 -1.67 6.31
C ALA A 122 -6.52 -3.00 6.00
N ASN A 123 -6.94 -3.69 4.93
CA ASN A 123 -6.31 -4.94 4.51
C ASN A 123 -4.90 -4.69 3.95
N VAL A 124 -4.74 -3.68 3.08
CA VAL A 124 -3.44 -3.26 2.54
C VAL A 124 -2.48 -2.90 3.67
N HIS A 125 -2.91 -2.11 4.65
CA HIS A 125 -2.10 -1.82 5.83
C HIS A 125 -1.65 -3.10 6.56
N ALA A 126 -2.56 -4.06 6.78
CA ALA A 126 -2.23 -5.31 7.43
C ALA A 126 -1.20 -6.14 6.63
N TRP A 127 -1.35 -6.21 5.31
CA TRP A 127 -0.38 -6.85 4.41
C TRP A 127 0.98 -6.16 4.47
N SER A 128 1.02 -4.84 4.40
CA SER A 128 2.25 -4.06 4.44
C SER A 128 3.04 -4.28 5.73
N HIS A 129 2.38 -4.16 6.88
CA HIS A 129 3.04 -4.38 8.17
C HIS A 129 3.53 -5.82 8.32
N THR A 130 2.74 -6.80 7.92
CA THR A 130 3.14 -8.22 8.02
C THR A 130 4.33 -8.52 7.11
N CYS A 131 4.33 -7.97 5.89
CA CYS A 131 5.46 -8.09 4.96
C CYS A 131 6.73 -7.50 5.57
N LEU A 132 6.66 -6.27 6.09
CA LEU A 132 7.81 -5.61 6.72
C LEU A 132 8.32 -6.37 7.95
N GLU A 133 7.43 -6.85 8.81
CA GLU A 133 7.81 -7.66 9.96
C GLU A 133 8.51 -8.97 9.54
N HIS A 134 8.02 -9.61 8.48
CA HIS A 134 8.67 -10.79 7.91
C HIS A 134 10.07 -10.47 7.39
N LEU A 135 10.23 -9.36 6.67
CA LEU A 135 11.53 -8.93 6.14
C LEU A 135 12.51 -8.56 7.25
N ILE A 136 12.06 -7.90 8.31
CA ILE A 136 12.88 -7.61 9.50
C ILE A 136 13.34 -8.92 10.13
N ARG A 137 12.42 -9.86 10.39
CA ARG A 137 12.75 -11.17 10.97
C ARG A 137 13.77 -11.92 10.11
N LYS A 138 13.56 -11.96 8.80
CA LYS A 138 14.50 -12.55 7.84
C LYS A 138 15.88 -11.90 7.90
N SER A 139 15.92 -10.57 8.01
CA SER A 139 17.17 -9.82 8.12
C SER A 139 17.93 -10.18 9.40
N MET A 140 17.24 -10.45 10.51
CA MET A 140 17.86 -10.86 11.78
C MET A 140 18.41 -12.31 11.75
N GLU A 141 17.87 -13.16 10.86
CA GLU A 141 18.38 -14.52 10.63
C GLU A 141 19.69 -14.53 9.82
N LEU A 142 19.99 -13.44 9.10
CA LEU A 142 21.21 -13.35 8.29
C LEU A 142 22.47 -13.33 9.16
N ARG A 143 23.56 -13.84 8.59
CA ARG A 143 24.92 -13.76 9.16
C ARG A 143 25.86 -13.13 8.14
N PRO A 144 25.74 -11.83 7.87
CA PRO A 144 26.63 -11.13 6.95
C PRO A 144 28.07 -11.13 7.49
N SER A 145 29.02 -10.84 6.62
CA SER A 145 30.40 -10.56 7.04
C SER A 145 30.59 -9.06 7.30
N THR A 146 31.34 -8.69 8.33
CA THR A 146 31.84 -7.34 8.57
C THR A 146 33.04 -7.09 7.67
N LEU A 147 32.97 -6.06 6.82
CA LEU A 147 34.09 -5.60 6.00
C LEU A 147 35.20 -5.00 6.88
N ILE A 148 36.42 -5.53 6.79
CA ILE A 148 37.61 -4.98 7.46
C ILE A 148 38.35 -4.05 6.49
N ASN A 149 38.70 -4.59 5.32
CA ASN A 149 39.44 -3.89 4.28
C ASN A 149 38.80 -4.21 2.93
N ASN A 150 38.69 -3.19 2.08
CA ASN A 150 38.28 -3.38 0.69
C ASN A 150 39.27 -4.32 -0.01
N GLY A 151 38.75 -5.24 -0.81
CA GLY A 151 39.56 -6.08 -1.68
C GLY A 151 40.12 -5.28 -2.85
N ALA A 152 41.12 -5.85 -3.51
CA ALA A 152 41.52 -5.34 -4.82
C ALA A 152 40.47 -5.77 -5.87
N GLY A 153 40.07 -4.85 -6.73
CA GLY A 153 39.12 -5.12 -7.80
C GLY A 153 39.09 -3.97 -8.81
N ARG A 154 38.67 -4.27 -10.04
CA ARG A 154 38.35 -3.27 -11.06
C ARG A 154 36.89 -2.85 -10.98
N THR A 155 36.04 -3.72 -10.44
CA THR A 155 34.61 -3.48 -10.21
C THR A 155 34.32 -3.50 -8.71
N ARG A 156 33.24 -2.85 -8.27
CA ARG A 156 32.82 -2.91 -6.85
C ARG A 156 32.57 -4.35 -6.40
N ARG A 157 31.99 -5.18 -7.27
CA ARG A 157 31.76 -6.59 -6.97
C ARG A 157 33.06 -7.32 -6.63
N GLU A 158 34.10 -7.15 -7.45
CA GLU A 158 35.42 -7.74 -7.19
C GLU A 158 36.03 -7.21 -5.88
N GLU A 159 35.90 -5.91 -5.60
CA GLU A 159 36.36 -5.32 -4.33
C GLU A 159 35.68 -5.96 -3.11
N PHE A 160 34.38 -6.27 -3.18
CA PHE A 160 33.63 -6.94 -2.11
C PHE A 160 33.91 -8.44 -2.03
N GLU A 161 34.06 -9.14 -3.16
CA GLU A 161 34.38 -10.58 -3.20
C GLU A 161 35.80 -10.86 -2.68
N ASN A 162 36.75 -9.97 -2.99
CA ASN A 162 38.14 -10.07 -2.53
C ASN A 162 38.39 -9.36 -1.19
N ALA A 163 37.34 -8.84 -0.56
CA ALA A 163 37.47 -8.09 0.68
C ALA A 163 37.92 -8.96 1.86
N GLU A 164 38.79 -8.40 2.69
CA GLU A 164 39.05 -8.97 4.00
C GLU A 164 37.83 -8.73 4.88
N SER A 165 37.21 -9.80 5.37
CA SER A 165 35.97 -9.71 6.15
C SER A 165 35.96 -10.68 7.32
N ARG A 166 35.23 -10.32 8.39
CA ARG A 166 34.96 -11.19 9.53
C ARG A 166 33.54 -11.71 9.47
N LYS A 167 33.33 -13.01 9.68
CA LYS A 167 31.99 -13.63 9.70
C LYS A 167 31.32 -13.50 11.07
N ASP A 168 31.34 -12.31 11.64
CA ASP A 168 30.90 -12.04 13.02
C ASP A 168 29.81 -10.97 13.11
N TYR A 169 29.34 -10.43 11.98
CA TYR A 169 28.25 -9.45 12.03
C TYR A 169 26.97 -10.13 12.48
N LEU A 170 26.46 -9.66 13.62
CA LEU A 170 25.12 -9.98 14.10
C LEU A 170 24.24 -8.77 13.83
N PRO A 171 23.25 -8.89 12.92
CA PRO A 171 22.27 -7.85 12.71
C PRO A 171 21.65 -7.42 14.04
N GLN A 172 21.54 -6.12 14.22
CA GLN A 172 20.88 -5.53 15.37
C GLN A 172 19.47 -5.14 14.98
N ASP A 173 18.51 -5.41 15.87
CA ASP A 173 17.15 -4.95 15.71
C ASP A 173 17.13 -3.42 15.89
N THR A 174 16.86 -2.71 14.79
CA THR A 174 16.78 -1.24 14.77
C THR A 174 15.41 -0.72 15.17
N GLY A 175 14.48 -1.61 15.56
CA GLY A 175 13.13 -1.27 15.96
C GLY A 175 12.12 -1.40 14.81
N PRO A 176 10.95 -0.75 14.92
CA PRO A 176 9.89 -0.86 13.92
C PRO A 176 10.31 -0.24 12.58
N PRO A 177 9.62 -0.61 11.48
CA PRO A 177 9.85 0.02 10.18
C PRO A 177 9.76 1.54 10.23
N SER A 178 10.57 2.21 9.42
CA SER A 178 10.43 3.63 9.15
C SER A 178 9.09 3.95 8.48
N TRP A 179 8.63 5.20 8.62
CA TRP A 179 7.45 5.66 7.91
C TRP A 179 7.61 5.50 6.39
N VAL A 180 8.81 5.76 5.85
CA VAL A 180 9.08 5.58 4.41
C VAL A 180 8.99 4.12 3.98
N GLU A 181 9.51 3.18 4.76
CA GLU A 181 9.36 1.74 4.49
C GLU A 181 7.89 1.32 4.52
N GLU A 182 7.12 1.80 5.50
CA GLU A 182 5.67 1.57 5.58
C GLU A 182 4.96 2.11 4.35
N GLN A 183 5.17 3.38 3.98
CA GLN A 183 4.49 4.01 2.85
C GLN A 183 4.85 3.35 1.51
N ARG A 184 6.12 2.95 1.30
CA ARG A 184 6.52 2.21 0.09
C ARG A 184 5.81 0.88 -0.01
N MET A 185 5.77 0.12 1.09
CA MET A 185 5.08 -1.17 1.09
C MET A 185 3.57 -1.01 0.93
N ILE A 186 2.96 0.03 1.51
CA ILE A 186 1.55 0.39 1.30
C ILE A 186 1.29 0.72 -0.18
N LYS A 187 2.14 1.52 -0.81
CA LYS A 187 2.07 1.85 -2.24
C LYS A 187 2.10 0.58 -3.09
N SER A 188 3.05 -0.32 -2.83
CA SER A 188 3.17 -1.59 -3.56
C SER A 188 1.92 -2.47 -3.42
N PHE A 189 1.35 -2.62 -2.22
CA PHE A 189 0.12 -3.39 -2.07
C PHE A 189 -1.12 -2.71 -2.69
N TRP A 190 -1.16 -1.38 -2.78
CA TRP A 190 -2.18 -0.68 -3.56
C TRP A 190 -2.02 -0.89 -5.07
N GLN A 191 -0.79 -0.96 -5.58
CA GLN A 191 -0.51 -1.38 -6.95
C GLN A 191 -1.06 -2.81 -7.17
N LEU A 192 -0.70 -3.78 -6.34
CA LEU A 192 -1.27 -5.13 -6.44
C LEU A 192 -2.82 -5.13 -6.42
N GLN A 193 -3.44 -4.40 -5.49
CA GLN A 193 -4.89 -4.31 -5.41
C GLN A 193 -5.52 -3.71 -6.67
N PHE A 194 -4.94 -2.66 -7.25
CA PHE A 194 -5.42 -2.07 -8.50
C PHE A 194 -5.27 -3.02 -9.68
N PHE A 195 -4.12 -3.69 -9.79
CA PHE A 195 -3.88 -4.69 -10.82
C PHE A 195 -4.91 -5.84 -10.76
N LEU A 196 -5.23 -6.33 -9.56
CA LEU A 196 -6.26 -7.36 -9.36
C LEU A 196 -7.67 -6.90 -9.75
N GLU A 197 -8.01 -5.62 -9.48
CA GLU A 197 -9.29 -5.03 -9.92
C GLU A 197 -9.39 -5.01 -11.46
N LEU A 198 -8.29 -4.66 -12.14
CA LEU A 198 -8.22 -4.69 -13.61
C LEU A 198 -8.33 -6.11 -14.16
N GLN A 199 -7.55 -7.06 -13.65
CA GLN A 199 -7.63 -8.46 -14.08
C GLN A 199 -9.04 -9.03 -13.88
N GLY A 200 -9.65 -8.76 -12.71
CA GLY A 200 -11.02 -9.15 -12.42
C GLY A 200 -12.04 -8.53 -13.39
N ALA A 201 -11.84 -7.28 -13.80
CA ALA A 201 -12.67 -6.61 -14.80
C ALA A 201 -12.48 -7.18 -16.22
N GLY A 202 -11.23 -7.49 -16.60
CA GLY A 202 -10.89 -8.13 -17.86
C GLY A 202 -11.55 -9.51 -18.00
N HIS A 203 -11.42 -10.36 -16.99
CA HIS A 203 -12.07 -11.68 -16.96
C HIS A 203 -13.61 -11.62 -17.04
N LYS A 204 -14.22 -10.53 -16.55
CA LYS A 204 -15.66 -10.30 -16.61
C LYS A 204 -16.10 -9.60 -17.90
N GLY A 205 -15.18 -9.35 -18.84
CA GLY A 205 -15.46 -8.64 -20.09
C GLY A 205 -15.79 -7.15 -19.92
N ARG A 206 -15.55 -6.56 -18.74
CA ARG A 206 -15.90 -5.16 -18.44
C ARG A 206 -14.91 -4.15 -19.04
N LEU A 207 -13.68 -4.59 -19.32
CA LEU A 207 -12.69 -3.76 -20.01
C LEU A 207 -12.90 -3.74 -21.53
N GLY A 208 -13.50 -4.79 -22.10
CA GLY A 208 -13.61 -4.99 -23.54
C GLY A 208 -14.51 -3.99 -24.28
N THR A 209 -15.21 -3.10 -23.57
CA THR A 209 -15.96 -1.99 -24.19
C THR A 209 -15.05 -0.82 -24.57
N ASN A 210 -13.96 -0.63 -23.83
CA ASN A 210 -13.07 0.53 -23.98
C ASN A 210 -11.69 0.13 -24.46
N TRP A 211 -11.22 -1.07 -24.09
CA TRP A 211 -9.89 -1.55 -24.43
C TRP A 211 -9.92 -2.47 -25.65
N PRO A 212 -8.96 -2.34 -26.59
CA PRO A 212 -8.70 -3.34 -27.61
C PRO A 212 -8.46 -4.72 -26.99
N ARG A 213 -8.86 -5.79 -27.70
CA ARG A 213 -8.62 -7.17 -27.22
C ARG A 213 -7.15 -7.44 -26.95
N GLN A 214 -6.26 -6.91 -27.78
CA GLN A 214 -4.82 -7.05 -27.59
C GLN A 214 -4.35 -6.49 -26.24
N GLU A 215 -4.91 -5.38 -25.79
CA GLU A 215 -4.57 -4.78 -24.49
C GLU A 215 -5.08 -5.62 -23.31
N VAL A 216 -6.29 -6.18 -23.44
CA VAL A 216 -6.85 -7.10 -22.45
C VAL A 216 -6.03 -8.39 -22.38
N ASP A 217 -5.60 -8.90 -23.53
CA ASP A 217 -4.75 -10.09 -23.62
C ASP A 217 -3.39 -9.84 -22.94
N VAL A 218 -2.77 -8.68 -23.17
CA VAL A 218 -1.54 -8.27 -22.48
C VAL A 218 -1.76 -8.22 -20.97
N LEU A 219 -2.81 -7.56 -20.47
CA LEU A 219 -3.14 -7.53 -19.05
C LEU A 219 -3.30 -8.94 -18.44
N SER A 220 -3.90 -9.87 -19.18
CA SER A 220 -4.11 -11.25 -18.72
C SER A 220 -2.82 -12.06 -18.61
N GLN A 221 -1.80 -11.70 -19.40
CA GLN A 221 -0.50 -12.39 -19.43
C GLN A 221 0.54 -11.71 -18.55
N SER A 222 0.32 -10.44 -18.16
CA SER A 222 1.20 -9.69 -17.27
C SER A 222 1.16 -10.20 -15.83
N SER A 223 2.28 -10.05 -15.14
CA SER A 223 2.36 -10.06 -13.67
C SER A 223 2.23 -8.64 -13.13
N ALA A 224 1.90 -8.49 -11.84
CA ALA A 224 1.72 -7.17 -11.23
C ALA A 224 3.02 -6.34 -11.24
N ASP A 225 4.19 -6.97 -11.08
CA ASP A 225 5.51 -6.32 -11.13
C ASP A 225 5.94 -5.89 -12.54
N GLY A 226 5.55 -6.65 -13.56
CA GLY A 226 5.82 -6.32 -14.97
C GLY A 226 4.77 -5.40 -15.59
N PHE A 227 3.67 -5.12 -14.89
CA PHE A 227 2.57 -4.33 -15.41
C PHE A 227 2.88 -2.83 -15.47
N TYR A 228 3.46 -2.25 -14.41
CA TYR A 228 3.61 -0.80 -14.29
C TYR A 228 4.81 -0.25 -15.06
N ASP A 229 4.64 0.94 -15.64
CA ASP A 229 5.72 1.71 -16.23
C ASP A 229 6.38 2.59 -15.15
N VAL A 230 7.24 1.95 -14.37
CA VAL A 230 7.90 2.53 -13.18
C VAL A 230 9.40 2.32 -13.22
N LEU A 231 10.12 3.09 -12.41
CA LEU A 231 11.55 2.93 -12.25
C LEU A 231 11.88 1.55 -11.64
N ASN A 232 13.03 0.99 -12.00
CA ASN A 232 13.43 -0.35 -11.56
C ASN A 232 13.39 -0.52 -10.03
N TYR A 233 13.76 0.49 -9.24
CA TYR A 233 13.71 0.38 -7.78
C TYR A 233 12.28 0.29 -7.24
N GLU A 234 11.30 0.89 -7.92
CA GLU A 234 9.88 0.77 -7.57
C GLU A 234 9.35 -0.60 -7.99
N ARG A 235 9.81 -1.11 -9.14
CA ARG A 235 9.53 -2.48 -9.56
C ARG A 235 9.99 -3.50 -8.50
N GLU A 236 11.18 -3.34 -7.93
CA GLU A 236 11.66 -4.20 -6.83
C GLU A 236 10.75 -4.15 -5.58
N GLN A 237 10.14 -3.00 -5.29
CA GLN A 237 9.18 -2.89 -4.19
C GLN A 237 7.89 -3.66 -4.50
N ILE A 238 7.39 -3.58 -5.73
CA ILE A 238 6.23 -4.35 -6.20
C ILE A 238 6.54 -5.85 -6.17
N LEU A 239 7.71 -6.26 -6.68
CA LEU A 239 8.21 -7.64 -6.63
C LEU A 239 8.22 -8.17 -5.20
N THR A 240 8.74 -7.39 -4.25
CA THR A 240 8.76 -7.77 -2.84
C THR A 240 7.34 -8.05 -2.31
N ALA A 241 6.37 -7.21 -2.64
CA ALA A 241 4.97 -7.43 -2.25
C ALA A 241 4.35 -8.67 -2.93
N CYS A 242 4.67 -8.90 -4.22
CA CYS A 242 4.27 -10.09 -4.97
C CYS A 242 4.84 -11.38 -4.37
N ASP A 243 6.14 -11.40 -4.09
CA ASP A 243 6.85 -12.54 -3.50
C ASP A 243 6.28 -12.87 -2.12
N PHE A 244 6.03 -11.86 -1.30
CA PHE A 244 5.41 -12.06 0.01
C PHE A 244 3.99 -12.62 -0.10
N LEU A 245 3.15 -12.05 -0.98
CA LEU A 245 1.81 -12.57 -1.25
C LEU A 245 1.88 -14.04 -1.73
N GLY A 246 2.79 -14.35 -2.66
CA GLY A 246 3.01 -15.70 -3.17
C GLY A 246 3.45 -16.68 -2.07
N ALA A 247 4.35 -16.24 -1.19
CA ALA A 247 4.86 -17.04 -0.07
C ALA A 247 3.78 -17.33 0.98
N VAL A 248 2.91 -16.35 1.29
CA VAL A 248 1.76 -16.56 2.20
C VAL A 248 0.73 -17.50 1.56
N THR A 249 0.37 -17.26 0.30
CA THR A 249 -0.70 -18.02 -0.39
C THR A 249 -0.29 -19.45 -0.73
N SER A 250 1.01 -19.72 -0.92
CA SER A 250 1.56 -21.07 -1.06
C SER A 250 1.71 -21.83 0.28
N GLY A 251 1.52 -21.15 1.41
CA GLY A 251 1.76 -21.72 2.75
C GLY A 251 3.24 -21.82 3.12
N THR A 252 4.14 -21.19 2.35
CA THR A 252 5.58 -21.10 2.68
C THR A 252 5.79 -20.30 3.97
N ILE A 253 4.99 -19.25 4.17
CA ILE A 253 4.94 -18.48 5.43
C ILE A 253 3.75 -18.97 6.24
N THR A 254 4.01 -19.55 7.41
CA THR A 254 2.98 -20.16 8.28
C THR A 254 2.53 -19.26 9.43
N SER A 255 3.18 -18.12 9.64
CA SER A 255 2.83 -17.18 10.73
C SER A 255 1.55 -16.39 10.43
N VAL A 256 1.13 -16.36 9.17
CA VAL A 256 -0.06 -15.65 8.69
C VAL A 256 -0.80 -16.50 7.67
N GLU A 257 -2.11 -16.27 7.55
CA GLU A 257 -2.97 -16.93 6.59
C GLU A 257 -3.65 -15.91 5.67
N ALA A 258 -3.83 -16.29 4.41
CA ALA A 258 -4.65 -15.57 3.45
C ALA A 258 -6.07 -16.13 3.45
N VAL A 259 -7.03 -15.32 3.86
CA VAL A 259 -8.47 -15.66 3.86
C VAL A 259 -9.13 -15.09 2.62
N TYR A 260 -9.59 -15.96 1.75
CA TYR A 260 -10.23 -15.58 0.49
C TYR A 260 -11.72 -15.31 0.70
N ASP A 261 -12.07 -14.05 0.89
CA ASP A 261 -13.48 -13.62 0.94
C ASP A 261 -14.07 -13.41 -0.47
N ASN A 262 -13.22 -13.19 -1.49
CA ASN A 262 -13.59 -13.02 -2.90
C ASN A 262 -12.40 -13.31 -3.83
N THR A 263 -12.67 -13.74 -5.07
CA THR A 263 -11.65 -14.17 -6.05
C THR A 263 -10.84 -13.06 -6.73
N TYR A 264 -11.24 -11.79 -6.60
CA TYR A 264 -10.65 -10.68 -7.38
C TYR A 264 -10.19 -9.49 -6.53
N ASN A 265 -9.93 -9.73 -5.24
CA ASN A 265 -9.35 -8.75 -4.33
C ASN A 265 -8.11 -9.35 -3.68
N LEU A 266 -7.25 -8.49 -3.14
CA LEU A 266 -6.22 -8.95 -2.22
C LEU A 266 -6.91 -9.73 -1.08
N PRO A 267 -6.52 -11.00 -0.82
CA PRO A 267 -7.16 -11.80 0.22
C PRO A 267 -7.00 -11.10 1.59
N THR A 268 -7.93 -11.34 2.51
CA THR A 268 -7.84 -10.79 3.86
C THR A 268 -6.70 -11.50 4.61
N ILE A 269 -5.68 -10.78 5.08
CA ILE A 269 -4.61 -11.40 5.86
C ILE A 269 -4.96 -11.50 7.34
N ARG A 270 -4.62 -12.63 7.96
CA ARG A 270 -4.78 -12.84 9.41
C ARG A 270 -3.53 -13.48 10.01
N TRP A 271 -3.26 -13.16 11.26
CA TRP A 271 -2.22 -13.82 12.04
C TRP A 271 -2.72 -15.15 12.57
N VAL A 272 -1.86 -16.18 12.51
CA VAL A 272 -2.07 -17.44 13.20
C VAL A 272 -1.60 -17.24 14.65
N GLU A 273 -2.47 -17.51 15.63
CA GLU A 273 -2.38 -17.21 17.07
C GLU A 273 -0.97 -16.95 17.68
N GLY A 274 -0.78 -15.80 18.35
CA GLY A 274 0.35 -15.50 19.25
C GLY A 274 1.21 -14.25 18.93
N ALA A 275 0.79 -13.06 19.40
CA ALA A 275 1.48 -11.73 19.41
C ALA A 275 1.81 -11.11 18.03
N VAL A 276 1.74 -9.78 17.77
CA VAL A 276 2.19 -8.60 18.52
C VAL A 276 1.22 -7.39 18.35
N SER A 277 1.31 -6.42 19.28
CA SER A 277 0.56 -5.16 19.29
C SER A 277 0.91 -4.24 18.11
N ARG A 278 -0.15 -3.68 17.51
CA ARG A 278 -0.12 -2.74 16.38
C ARG A 278 0.31 -1.34 16.85
N CYS A 279 1.26 -0.73 16.16
CA CYS A 279 1.41 0.72 16.12
C CYS A 279 1.62 1.13 14.66
N SER A 280 0.77 2.02 14.16
CA SER A 280 1.05 2.78 12.93
C SER A 280 2.12 3.82 13.28
N CYS A 281 3.15 3.95 12.44
CA CYS A 281 4.06 5.07 12.55
C CYS A 281 3.35 6.30 11.97
N ALA A 282 3.05 7.28 12.82
CA ALA A 282 2.67 8.61 12.33
C ALA A 282 3.83 9.18 11.49
N GLU A 283 3.53 10.02 10.50
CA GLU A 283 4.58 10.78 9.81
C GLU A 283 5.41 11.52 10.87
N PRO A 284 6.72 11.25 10.96
CA PRO A 284 7.54 11.89 11.97
C PRO A 284 7.60 13.39 11.70
N LEU A 285 7.61 14.19 12.78
CA LEU A 285 7.92 15.61 12.69
C LEU A 285 9.28 15.77 11.99
N SER A 286 9.39 16.76 11.09
CA SER A 286 10.58 16.96 10.26
C SER A 286 11.86 16.95 11.10
N PHE A 287 12.72 15.96 10.84
CA PHE A 287 14.05 15.90 11.42
C PHE A 287 15.01 16.78 10.60
N GLU A 288 15.99 17.40 11.25
CA GLU A 288 17.11 17.99 10.51
C GLU A 288 17.79 16.90 9.67
N ARG A 289 18.11 17.17 8.41
CA ARG A 289 18.69 16.21 7.45
C ARG A 289 19.91 15.42 7.97
N ASN A 290 20.66 16.00 8.92
CA ASN A 290 21.84 15.36 9.52
C ASN A 290 21.51 14.46 10.74
N LYS A 291 20.27 14.51 11.23
CA LYS A 291 19.74 13.68 12.32
C LYS A 291 18.80 12.59 11.83
N ASP A 292 18.34 12.69 10.59
CA ASP A 292 17.47 11.70 9.97
C ASP A 292 18.26 10.53 9.39
N THR A 293 18.58 9.56 10.25
CA THR A 293 19.30 8.35 9.85
C THR A 293 18.53 7.49 8.84
N PHE A 294 17.19 7.61 8.81
CA PHE A 294 16.32 6.76 8.02
C PHE A 294 15.74 7.44 6.77
N SER A 295 16.10 8.70 6.52
CA SER A 295 15.56 9.49 5.41
C SER A 295 14.03 9.46 5.39
N GLN A 296 13.42 9.78 6.53
CA GLN A 296 11.97 9.87 6.72
C GLN A 296 11.36 11.02 5.90
N GLY A 297 10.03 11.06 5.79
CA GLY A 297 9.30 12.15 5.15
C GLY A 297 8.98 11.93 3.68
N SER A 298 7.97 12.65 3.20
CA SER A 298 7.40 12.51 1.85
C SER A 298 8.42 12.76 0.73
N GLU A 299 9.40 13.64 0.94
CA GLU A 299 10.44 13.97 -0.04
C GLU A 299 11.41 12.82 -0.35
N ASN A 300 11.44 11.80 0.51
CA ASN A 300 12.28 10.62 0.36
C ASN A 300 11.50 9.40 -0.13
N LEU A 301 10.16 9.48 -0.19
CA LEU A 301 9.30 8.36 -0.58
C LEU A 301 9.67 7.83 -1.98
N ASP A 302 9.78 8.74 -2.94
CA ASP A 302 10.03 8.47 -4.36
C ASP A 302 11.51 8.74 -4.76
N ARG A 303 12.41 8.80 -3.76
CA ARG A 303 13.84 8.82 -4.03
C ARG A 303 14.38 7.41 -4.16
N THR A 304 15.28 7.21 -5.12
CA THR A 304 16.04 5.97 -5.26
C THR A 304 16.75 5.64 -3.95
N PRO A 305 16.44 4.50 -3.32
CA PRO A 305 17.07 4.13 -2.05
C PRO A 305 18.53 3.75 -2.25
N TRP A 306 19.38 4.03 -1.25
CA TRP A 306 20.78 3.61 -1.25
C TRP A 306 20.95 2.10 -1.45
N ALA A 307 20.04 1.30 -0.90
CA ALA A 307 20.02 -0.14 -1.10
C ALA A 307 19.92 -0.53 -2.58
N TYR A 308 19.16 0.22 -3.38
CA TYR A 308 19.08 -0.02 -4.83
C TYR A 308 20.39 0.34 -5.54
N HIS A 309 21.02 1.47 -5.19
CA HIS A 309 22.34 1.81 -5.73
C HIS A 309 23.39 0.75 -5.41
N PHE A 310 23.34 0.20 -4.19
CA PHE A 310 24.21 -0.89 -3.78
C PHE A 310 23.92 -2.17 -4.59
N HIS A 311 22.67 -2.61 -4.65
CA HIS A 311 22.27 -3.76 -5.46
C HIS A 311 22.71 -3.62 -6.92
N HIS A 312 22.45 -2.47 -7.54
CA HIS A 312 22.88 -2.20 -8.91
C HIS A 312 24.41 -2.27 -9.06
N ALA A 313 25.16 -1.72 -8.11
CA ALA A 313 26.62 -1.79 -8.15
C ALA A 313 27.16 -3.21 -7.95
N MET A 314 26.46 -4.06 -7.21
CA MET A 314 26.82 -5.47 -7.01
C MET A 314 26.40 -6.37 -8.17
N SER A 315 25.36 -6.00 -8.90
CA SER A 315 24.82 -6.72 -10.05
C SER A 315 25.44 -6.29 -11.39
N SER A 316 26.16 -5.16 -11.41
CA SER A 316 26.92 -4.69 -12.57
C SER A 316 28.20 -5.51 -12.75
N ASN A 317 28.46 -5.94 -13.98
CA ASN A 317 29.76 -6.52 -14.37
C ASN A 317 30.74 -5.47 -14.94
N ASP A 318 30.29 -4.22 -15.04
CA ASP A 318 31.08 -3.06 -15.51
C ASP A 318 31.96 -2.46 -14.41
#